data_AF-A0A2D6KEZ0-F1
#
_entry.id   AF-A0A2D6KEZ0-F1
#
_cell.length_a   1.000
_cell.length_b   1.000
_cell.length_c   1.000
_cell.angle_alpha   90.00
_cell.angle_beta   90.00
_cell.angle_gamma   90.00
#
_symmetry.space_group_name_H-M   'P 1'
#
loop_
_entity.id
_entity.type
_entity.pdbx_description
1 polymer ?
#
loop_
_entity_poly.entity_id
_entity_poly.type
_entity_poly.pdbx_seq_one_letter_code
_entity_poly.pdbx_strand_id
1 'polypeptide(L)'
;MSVATPQLQKIKDKAVINDATDSFLLLNGKIIEVGEVAGNIRIVNFRINKGVLSVDSEGDKVIFSLENTNLKFSEPGSSIEEGDITYRTEEYGKRFTVSLDLTYEGFDITYKGNSELKVLHNGLHKIKLENQGFDEGSGKTKLDISLI
;
A
#
# COMPACT_ATOMS: atom_id res chain seq x y z
N MET A 1 22.34 -25.97 -18.08
CA MET A 1 21.31 -24.90 -18.17
C MET A 1 20.54 -24.90 -16.87
N SER A 2 20.56 -23.80 -16.12
CA SER A 2 20.00 -23.73 -14.76
C SER A 2 18.47 -23.63 -14.80
N VAL A 3 17.80 -24.79 -14.76
CA VAL A 3 16.32 -24.88 -14.70
C VAL A 3 15.77 -24.35 -13.37
N ALA A 4 16.61 -24.22 -12.33
CA ALA A 4 16.22 -23.76 -11.00
C ALA A 4 16.03 -22.23 -10.87
N THR A 5 16.69 -21.42 -11.71
CA THR A 5 16.73 -19.95 -11.54
C THR A 5 15.35 -19.28 -11.64
N PRO A 6 14.46 -19.62 -12.60
CA PRO A 6 13.14 -18.99 -12.71
C PRO A 6 12.19 -19.35 -11.57
N GLN A 7 12.21 -20.61 -11.10
CA GLN A 7 11.37 -21.02 -9.97
C GLN A 7 11.85 -20.39 -8.66
N LEU A 8 13.16 -20.29 -8.46
CA LEU A 8 13.74 -19.60 -7.31
C LEU A 8 13.33 -18.12 -7.27
N GLN A 9 13.28 -17.44 -8.42
CA GLN A 9 12.82 -16.04 -8.50
C GLN A 9 11.35 -15.91 -8.10
N LYS A 10 10.47 -16.80 -8.57
CA LYS A 10 9.05 -16.78 -8.17
C LYS A 10 8.86 -16.97 -6.66
N ILE A 11 9.64 -17.85 -6.03
CA ILE A 11 9.61 -18.06 -4.58
C ILE A 11 10.07 -16.78 -3.84
N LYS A 12 11.14 -16.14 -4.32
CA LYS A 12 11.62 -14.87 -3.74
C LYS A 12 10.60 -13.74 -3.90
N ASP A 13 10.01 -13.60 -5.08
CA ASP A 13 8.99 -12.58 -5.34
C ASP A 13 7.74 -12.81 -4.50
N LYS A 14 7.36 -14.08 -4.26
CA LYS A 14 6.24 -14.42 -3.36
C LYS A 14 6.55 -14.06 -1.91
N ALA A 15 7.76 -14.32 -1.44
CA ALA A 15 8.20 -13.91 -0.10
C ALA A 15 8.15 -12.38 0.05
N VAL A 16 8.57 -11.63 -0.98
CA VAL A 16 8.47 -10.16 -0.98
C VAL A 16 7.02 -9.69 -0.87
N ILE A 17 6.09 -10.32 -1.61
CA ILE A 17 4.66 -9.96 -1.51
C ILE A 17 4.13 -10.25 -0.12
N ASN A 18 4.42 -11.40 0.47
CA ASN A 18 3.96 -11.74 1.81
C ASN A 18 4.51 -10.76 2.87
N ASP A 19 5.81 -10.46 2.82
CA ASP A 19 6.43 -9.46 3.72
C ASP A 19 5.79 -8.07 3.55
N ALA A 20 5.46 -7.71 2.31
CA ALA A 20 4.76 -6.47 2.01
C ALA A 20 3.33 -6.50 2.56
N THR A 21 2.57 -7.59 2.38
CA THR A 21 1.24 -7.79 2.96
C THR A 21 1.26 -7.57 4.47
N ASP A 22 2.17 -8.19 5.20
CA ASP A 22 2.26 -8.05 6.65
C ASP A 22 2.53 -6.60 7.08
N SER A 23 3.47 -5.94 6.38
CA SER A 23 3.79 -4.53 6.62
C SER A 23 2.61 -3.62 6.30
N PHE A 24 1.88 -3.94 5.22
CA PHE A 24 0.74 -3.19 4.72
C PHE A 24 -0.47 -3.31 5.65
N LEU A 25 -0.74 -4.50 6.18
CA LEU A 25 -1.73 -4.72 7.23
C LEU A 25 -1.39 -3.98 8.53
N LEU A 26 -0.10 -3.94 8.89
CA LEU A 26 0.35 -3.16 10.05
C LEU A 26 0.10 -1.66 9.84
N LEU A 27 0.41 -1.14 8.64
CA LEU A 27 0.11 0.25 8.28
C LEU A 27 -1.40 0.51 8.33
N ASN A 28 -2.21 -0.40 7.77
CA ASN A 28 -3.66 -0.31 7.77
C ASN A 28 -4.23 -0.20 9.20
N GLY A 29 -3.82 -1.12 10.08
CA GLY A 29 -4.27 -1.10 11.47
C GLY A 29 -3.90 0.19 12.19
N LYS A 30 -2.75 0.80 11.86
CA LYS A 30 -2.34 2.10 12.41
C LYS A 30 -3.11 3.28 11.85
N ILE A 31 -3.50 3.23 10.57
CA ILE A 31 -4.39 4.22 9.96
C ILE A 31 -5.75 4.20 10.67
N ILE A 32 -6.34 3.01 10.84
CA ILE A 32 -7.63 2.83 11.52
C ILE A 32 -7.54 3.33 12.97
N GLU A 33 -6.51 2.94 13.73
CA GLU A 33 -6.29 3.39 15.12
C GLU A 33 -6.15 4.91 15.25
N VAL A 34 -5.46 5.56 14.30
CA VAL A 34 -5.32 7.03 14.27
C VAL A 34 -6.68 7.69 13.99
N GLY A 35 -7.49 7.06 13.14
CA GLY A 35 -8.80 7.53 12.75
C GLY A 35 -9.84 7.63 13.86
N GLU A 36 -9.71 6.86 14.94
CA GLU A 36 -10.72 6.80 16.00
C GLU A 36 -10.83 8.07 16.84
N VAL A 37 -9.74 8.83 16.97
CA VAL A 37 -9.67 10.02 17.84
C VAL A 37 -9.01 11.18 17.12
N ALA A 38 -9.72 12.31 17.04
CA ALA A 38 -9.21 13.55 16.46
C ALA A 38 -7.94 14.03 17.19
N GLY A 39 -6.95 14.49 16.44
CA GLY A 39 -5.65 14.92 16.97
C GLY A 39 -4.71 13.77 17.33
N ASN A 40 -5.10 12.51 17.13
CA ASN A 40 -4.22 11.37 17.33
C ASN A 40 -3.12 11.36 16.26
N ILE A 41 -1.89 11.06 16.69
CA ILE A 41 -0.72 10.96 15.81
C ILE A 41 -0.03 9.63 16.07
N ARG A 42 0.38 8.96 14.99
CA ARG A 42 1.24 7.77 15.03
C ARG A 42 2.39 7.91 14.06
N ILE A 43 3.52 7.32 14.44
CA ILE A 43 4.68 7.19 13.58
C ILE A 43 4.86 5.70 13.31
N VAL A 44 4.84 5.33 12.03
CA VAL A 44 5.01 3.96 11.57
C VAL A 44 6.32 3.86 10.81
N ASN A 45 7.15 2.89 11.17
CA ASN A 45 8.35 2.56 10.40
C ASN A 45 7.93 1.57 9.32
N PHE A 46 7.94 1.99 8.06
CA PHE A 46 7.59 1.15 6.93
C PHE A 46 8.84 0.84 6.11
N ARG A 47 9.17 -0.45 5.97
CA ARG A 47 10.33 -0.89 5.20
C ARG A 47 9.88 -1.47 3.86
N ILE A 48 10.37 -0.90 2.77
CA ILE A 48 10.13 -1.37 1.41
C ILE A 48 11.38 -2.09 0.94
N ASN A 49 11.37 -3.42 0.98
CA ASN A 49 12.51 -4.22 0.51
C ASN A 49 12.62 -4.21 -1.03
N LYS A 50 11.48 -4.25 -1.71
CA LYS A 50 11.36 -4.24 -3.18
C LYS A 50 9.94 -3.79 -3.54
N GLY A 51 9.79 -3.11 -4.68
CA GLY A 51 8.52 -2.51 -5.09
C GLY A 51 8.41 -1.05 -4.64
N VAL A 52 7.18 -0.56 -4.62
CA VAL A 52 6.85 0.85 -4.43
C VAL A 52 5.57 0.95 -3.59
N LEU A 53 5.52 1.88 -2.65
CA LEU A 53 4.31 2.23 -1.91
C LEU A 53 3.82 3.59 -2.41
N SER A 54 2.54 3.69 -2.77
CA SER A 54 1.90 4.89 -3.26
C SER A 54 0.75 5.27 -2.34
N VAL A 55 0.68 6.54 -1.96
CA VAL A 55 -0.46 7.14 -1.28
C VAL A 55 -1.21 7.94 -2.33
N ASP A 56 -2.41 7.51 -2.68
CA ASP A 56 -3.29 8.18 -3.63
C ASP A 56 -4.42 8.86 -2.87
N SER A 57 -4.23 10.16 -2.66
CA SER A 57 -5.19 11.03 -1.99
C SER A 57 -6.47 11.25 -2.77
N GLU A 58 -6.44 11.21 -4.10
CA GLU A 58 -7.67 11.42 -4.89
C GLU A 58 -8.60 10.21 -4.80
N GLY A 59 -8.02 9.01 -4.66
CA GLY A 59 -8.76 7.76 -4.53
C GLY A 59 -8.93 7.25 -3.10
N ASP A 60 -8.56 8.03 -2.08
CA ASP A 60 -8.55 7.62 -0.66
C ASP A 60 -7.95 6.22 -0.45
N LYS A 61 -6.79 5.97 -1.05
CA LYS A 61 -6.20 4.64 -1.07
C LYS A 61 -4.69 4.65 -0.89
N VAL A 62 -4.21 3.58 -0.30
CA VAL A 62 -2.78 3.26 -0.25
C VAL A 62 -2.59 2.04 -1.13
N ILE A 63 -1.54 2.06 -1.96
CA ILE A 63 -1.27 1.03 -2.96
C ILE A 63 0.18 0.60 -2.81
N PHE A 64 0.43 -0.70 -2.63
CA PHE A 64 1.76 -1.25 -2.81
C PHE A 64 1.85 -1.97 -4.16
N SER A 65 2.92 -1.76 -4.93
CA SER A 65 3.12 -2.39 -6.23
C SER A 65 4.49 -3.03 -6.35
N LEU A 66 4.51 -4.29 -6.79
CA LEU A 66 5.69 -5.03 -7.16
C LEU A 66 5.72 -5.23 -8.68
N GLU A 67 6.48 -4.37 -9.35
CA GLU A 67 6.61 -4.38 -10.81
C GLU A 67 7.66 -5.38 -11.31
N ASN A 68 7.54 -5.75 -12.59
CA ASN A 68 8.51 -6.56 -13.33
C ASN A 68 8.82 -7.94 -12.69
N THR A 69 7.82 -8.54 -12.05
CA THR A 69 7.95 -9.86 -11.43
C THR A 69 7.69 -10.99 -12.43
N ASN A 70 8.31 -12.15 -12.22
CA ASN A 70 7.99 -13.39 -12.95
C ASN A 70 6.83 -14.15 -12.29
N LEU A 71 6.33 -13.64 -11.16
CA LEU A 71 5.26 -14.22 -10.38
C LEU A 71 3.91 -13.78 -10.92
N LYS A 72 3.17 -14.74 -11.47
CA LYS A 72 1.72 -14.63 -11.67
C LYS A 72 1.06 -14.94 -10.33
N PHE A 73 0.68 -13.92 -9.57
CA PHE A 73 0.06 -14.10 -8.24
C PHE A 73 -1.41 -14.49 -8.36
N SER A 74 -2.17 -13.75 -9.18
CA SER A 74 -3.56 -14.05 -9.57
C SER A 74 -3.72 -14.11 -11.09
N GLU A 75 -4.93 -14.38 -11.58
CA GLU A 75 -5.23 -14.23 -13.00
C GLU A 75 -5.11 -12.75 -13.42
N PRO A 76 -4.36 -12.44 -14.50
CA PRO A 76 -4.22 -11.09 -15.01
C PRO A 76 -5.57 -10.43 -15.31
N GLY A 77 -5.75 -9.21 -14.83
CA GLY A 77 -7.00 -8.48 -14.96
C GLY A 77 -8.08 -8.88 -13.94
N SER A 78 -7.84 -9.91 -13.12
CA SER A 78 -8.72 -10.29 -12.02
C SER A 78 -8.21 -9.72 -10.70
N SER A 79 -9.14 -9.21 -9.88
CA SER A 79 -8.88 -8.81 -8.51
C SER A 79 -9.25 -9.94 -7.55
N ILE A 80 -8.46 -10.14 -6.49
CA ILE A 80 -8.77 -11.05 -5.39
C ILE A 80 -8.88 -10.20 -4.13
N GLU A 81 -10.00 -10.30 -3.42
CA GLU A 81 -10.19 -9.62 -2.14
C GLU A 81 -9.89 -10.59 -1.01
N GLU A 82 -9.03 -10.18 -0.08
CA GLU A 82 -8.71 -10.93 1.13
C GLU A 82 -8.68 -9.97 2.32
N GLY A 83 -9.76 -9.99 3.12
CA GLY A 83 -9.98 -8.99 4.15
C GLY A 83 -10.14 -7.59 3.53
N ASP A 84 -9.40 -6.62 4.06
CA ASP A 84 -9.43 -5.22 3.58
C ASP A 84 -8.53 -5.01 2.34
N ILE A 85 -7.71 -6.00 1.96
CA ILE A 85 -6.75 -5.87 0.87
C ILE A 85 -7.35 -6.40 -0.43
N THR A 86 -7.28 -5.59 -1.48
CA THR A 86 -7.50 -6.03 -2.86
C THR A 86 -6.17 -6.33 -3.54
N TYR A 87 -5.97 -7.56 -3.97
CA TYR A 87 -4.83 -7.97 -4.79
C TYR A 87 -5.17 -7.85 -6.27
N ARG A 88 -4.28 -7.25 -7.05
CA ARG A 88 -4.39 -7.15 -8.50
C ARG A 88 -3.14 -7.66 -9.18
N THR A 89 -3.31 -8.46 -10.22
CA THR A 89 -2.21 -8.85 -11.10
C THR A 89 -2.46 -8.27 -12.48
N GLU A 90 -1.49 -7.56 -13.02
CA GLU A 90 -1.49 -7.06 -14.40
C GLU A 90 -0.36 -7.72 -15.19
N GLU A 91 -0.61 -8.03 -16.45
CA GLU A 91 0.39 -8.61 -17.35
C GLU A 91 0.97 -7.52 -18.25
N TYR A 92 2.29 -7.35 -18.19
CA TYR A 92 3.07 -6.46 -19.05
C TYR A 92 4.06 -7.29 -19.86
N GLY A 93 3.62 -7.77 -21.02
CA GLY A 93 4.43 -8.59 -21.92
C GLY A 93 4.69 -9.99 -21.37
N LYS A 94 5.90 -10.26 -20.85
CA LYS A 94 6.27 -11.55 -20.21
C LYS A 94 6.40 -11.45 -18.70
N ARG A 95 6.06 -10.29 -18.15
CA ARG A 95 6.25 -9.93 -16.75
C ARG A 95 4.91 -9.52 -16.17
N PHE A 96 4.82 -9.61 -14.86
CA PHE A 96 3.62 -9.24 -14.13
C PHE A 96 3.93 -8.06 -13.21
N THR A 97 2.90 -7.27 -12.95
CA THR A 97 2.86 -6.32 -11.84
C THR A 97 1.82 -6.84 -10.86
N VAL A 98 2.20 -6.97 -9.60
CA VAL A 98 1.27 -7.35 -8.53
C VAL A 98 1.09 -6.17 -7.61
N SER A 99 -0.15 -5.74 -7.41
CA SER A 99 -0.51 -4.63 -6.55
C SER A 99 -1.40 -5.10 -5.40
N LEU A 100 -1.25 -4.44 -4.25
CA LEU A 100 -2.06 -4.57 -3.06
C LEU A 100 -2.67 -3.21 -2.79
N ASP A 101 -4.00 -3.14 -2.79
CA ASP A 101 -4.74 -1.90 -2.62
C ASP A 101 -5.51 -1.93 -1.28
N LEU A 102 -5.45 -0.84 -0.52
CA LEU A 102 -6.29 -0.56 0.65
C LEU A 102 -7.08 0.70 0.36
N THR A 103 -8.41 0.62 0.36
CA THR A 103 -9.30 1.75 0.10
C THR A 103 -10.04 2.15 1.37
N TYR A 104 -10.16 3.45 1.60
CA TYR A 104 -10.63 4.01 2.86
C TYR A 104 -11.88 4.88 2.67
N GLU A 105 -13.06 4.27 2.70
CA GLU A 105 -14.32 5.01 2.45
C GLU A 105 -14.65 6.08 3.51
N GLY A 106 -14.24 5.87 4.76
CA GLY A 106 -14.49 6.79 5.88
C GLY A 106 -13.42 7.87 6.09
N PHE A 107 -12.38 7.89 5.26
CA PHE A 107 -11.25 8.81 5.41
C PHE A 107 -11.09 9.68 4.17
N ASP A 108 -10.65 10.91 4.40
CA ASP A 108 -10.12 11.80 3.38
C ASP A 108 -8.59 11.82 3.56
N ILE A 109 -7.89 11.06 2.70
CA ILE A 109 -6.44 10.86 2.84
C ILE A 109 -5.70 11.98 2.11
N THR A 110 -4.84 12.69 2.82
CA THR A 110 -3.98 13.74 2.25
C THR A 110 -2.50 13.43 2.45
N TYR A 111 -1.65 13.96 1.57
CA TYR A 111 -0.20 13.95 1.78
C TYR A 111 0.31 15.37 2.03
N LYS A 112 0.84 15.62 3.23
CA LYS A 112 1.26 16.96 3.67
C LYS A 112 0.18 18.04 3.47
N GLY A 113 -1.07 17.66 3.64
CA GLY A 113 -2.24 18.52 3.51
C GLY A 113 -2.74 18.73 2.08
N ASN A 114 -2.10 18.12 1.08
CA ASN A 114 -2.50 18.22 -0.33
C ASN A 114 -3.12 16.91 -0.83
N SER A 115 -4.02 17.03 -1.80
CA SER A 115 -4.51 15.90 -2.60
C SER A 115 -3.50 15.61 -3.72
N GLU A 116 -2.49 14.79 -3.42
CA GLU A 116 -1.43 14.44 -4.38
C GLU A 116 -1.11 12.94 -4.32
N LEU A 117 -0.67 12.39 -5.45
CA LEU A 117 -0.13 11.03 -5.50
C LEU A 117 1.31 11.05 -4.98
N LYS A 118 1.54 10.47 -3.80
CA LYS A 118 2.88 10.32 -3.25
C LYS A 118 3.42 8.92 -3.45
N VAL A 119 4.58 8.82 -4.11
CA VAL A 119 5.29 7.56 -4.34
C VAL A 119 6.51 7.43 -3.43
N LEU A 120 6.64 6.29 -2.74
CA LEU A 120 7.77 5.91 -1.89
C LEU A 120 8.47 4.68 -2.49
N HIS A 121 9.75 4.83 -2.83
CA HIS A 121 10.58 3.75 -3.36
C HIS A 121 11.21 2.90 -2.25
N ASN A 122 11.99 1.89 -2.63
CA ASN A 122 12.78 1.07 -1.70
C ASN A 122 13.50 1.93 -0.64
N GLY A 123 13.32 1.54 0.62
CA GLY A 123 13.97 2.19 1.76
C GLY A 123 13.24 1.95 3.07
N LEU A 124 13.80 2.49 4.14
CA LEU A 124 13.12 2.62 5.41
C LEU A 124 12.48 4.02 5.48
N HIS A 125 11.16 4.06 5.57
CA HIS A 125 10.39 5.29 5.67
C HIS A 125 9.79 5.42 7.06
N LYS A 126 9.87 6.61 7.63
CA LYS A 126 9.12 6.97 8.84
C LYS A 126 7.89 7.75 8.41
N ILE A 127 6.75 7.08 8.45
CA ILE A 127 5.47 7.64 8.03
C ILE A 127 4.77 8.19 9.27
N LYS A 128 4.50 9.49 9.28
CA LYS A 128 3.63 10.13 10.26
C LYS A 128 2.20 10.08 9.73
N LEU A 129 1.30 9.59 10.57
CA LEU A 129 -0.15 9.56 10.36
C LEU A 129 -0.78 10.50 11.38
N GLU A 130 -1.61 11.43 10.93
CA GLU A 130 -2.26 12.43 11.79
C GLU A 130 -3.74 12.55 11.45
N ASN A 131 -4.59 12.38 12.46
CA ASN A 131 -6.02 12.65 12.35
C ASN A 131 -6.26 14.16 12.57
N GLN A 132 -6.65 14.87 11.51
CA GLN A 132 -6.92 16.30 11.54
C GLN A 132 -8.36 16.64 11.96
N GLY A 133 -9.17 15.64 12.31
CA GLY A 133 -10.56 15.77 12.72
C GLY A 133 -11.54 15.33 11.65
N PHE A 134 -12.83 15.42 12.00
CA PHE A 134 -13.93 15.09 11.10
C PHE A 134 -14.30 16.31 10.26
N ASP A 135 -14.40 16.14 8.94
CA ASP A 135 -14.87 17.18 8.03
C ASP A 135 -16.38 17.00 7.77
N GLU A 136 -17.18 17.96 8.25
CA GLU A 136 -18.65 17.90 8.09
C GLU A 136 -19.10 18.06 6.64
N GLY A 137 -18.27 18.61 5.75
CA GLY A 137 -18.59 18.81 4.35
C GLY A 137 -18.48 17.54 3.52
N SER A 138 -17.42 16.76 3.74
CA SER A 138 -17.19 15.47 3.09
C SER A 138 -17.84 14.30 3.85
N GLY A 139 -18.13 14.47 5.15
CA GLY A 139 -18.62 13.40 6.02
C GLY A 139 -17.55 12.36 6.36
N LYS A 140 -16.26 12.72 6.23
CA LYS A 140 -15.11 11.82 6.40
C LYS A 140 -14.14 12.35 7.45
N THR A 141 -13.37 11.46 8.05
CA THR A 141 -12.24 11.82 8.92
C THR A 141 -11.05 12.21 8.06
N LYS A 142 -10.52 13.42 8.25
CA LYS A 142 -9.34 13.89 7.54
C LYS A 142 -8.07 13.28 8.13
N LEU A 143 -7.36 12.51 7.32
CA LEU A 143 -6.11 11.85 7.69
C LEU A 143 -4.96 12.41 6.86
N ASP A 144 -3.98 13.04 7.51
CA ASP A 144 -2.76 13.48 6.85
C ASP A 144 -1.63 12.47 7.00
N ILE A 145 -0.99 12.16 5.89
CA ILE A 145 0.18 11.30 5.81
C ILE A 145 1.39 12.15 5.43
N SER A 146 2.48 12.00 6.18
CA SER A 146 3.73 12.72 5.89
C SER A 146 4.97 11.89 6.21
N LEU A 147 6.13 12.29 5.68
CA LEU A 147 7.42 11.66 5.98
C LEU A 147 8.22 12.54 6.94
N ILE A 148 8.95 11.91 7.87
CA ILE A 148 9.80 12.58 8.88
C ILE A 148 11.25 12.09 8.85
#